data_AF-A0A8J7PFS5-F1
#
_entry.id   AF-A0A8J7PFS5-F1
#
_cell.length_a   1.000
_cell.length_b   1.000
_cell.length_c   1.000
_cell.angle_alpha   90.00
_cell.angle_beta   90.00
_cell.angle_gamma   90.00
#
_symmetry.space_group_name_H-M   'P 1'
#
loop_
_entity.id
_entity.type
_entity.pdbx_description
1 polymer ?
#
loop_
_entity_poly.entity_id
_entity_poly.type
_entity_poly.pdbx_seq_one_letter_code
_entity_poly.pdbx_strand_id
1 'polypeptide(L)'
;MDKTPCQVCRGIHNITPNSVSSIQIYSSNSSSNRSAIDPDQADKQSEASREITGDSSLLSKVSETERKIKLVQELHHSYLEANIPVLKDLVKSLRPQIKDKSFEELADTVEMLCHRLGSHAREEDDSIFPMLLEVANGRKDDTAKNFIEDIVEAHRIENETIWRMLAQLCKGSALLKEKHKKQELEELYLHIADLKENMIGHLEKEVDLYPELLQMLGLEVIPLARLRLPFQQ
;
A
#
# COMPACT_ATOMS: atom_id res chain seq x y z
N MET A 1 -23.50 -16.57 12.94
CA MET A 1 -22.06 -16.86 12.83
C MET A 1 -21.38 -15.55 12.51
N ASP A 2 -20.63 -15.06 13.48
CA ASP A 2 -20.12 -13.70 13.55
C ASP A 2 -19.08 -13.43 12.48
N LYS A 3 -19.36 -12.41 11.67
CA LYS A 3 -18.46 -11.85 10.66
C LYS A 3 -17.44 -10.98 11.39
N THR A 4 -16.16 -11.31 11.27
CA THR A 4 -15.09 -10.50 11.84
C THR A 4 -14.43 -9.73 10.70
N PRO A 5 -14.69 -8.42 10.53
CA PRO A 5 -14.06 -7.58 9.50
C PRO A 5 -12.71 -7.02 9.97
N CYS A 6 -11.92 -6.54 9.00
CA CYS A 6 -10.65 -5.84 9.17
C CYS A 6 -10.63 -4.84 10.35
N GLN A 7 -9.61 -4.94 11.20
CA GLN A 7 -9.50 -4.17 12.44
C GLN A 7 -9.15 -2.68 12.22
N VAL A 8 -8.57 -2.30 11.08
CA VAL A 8 -8.18 -0.90 10.81
C VAL A 8 -9.33 -0.09 10.22
N CYS A 9 -10.18 -0.69 9.38
CA CYS A 9 -11.39 -0.03 8.86
C CYS A 9 -12.46 0.27 9.94
N ARG A 10 -12.34 -0.32 11.15
CA ARG A 10 -13.19 0.00 12.31
C ARG A 10 -12.70 1.20 13.14
N GLY A 11 -11.44 1.61 13.01
CA GLY A 11 -10.79 2.53 13.95
C GLY A 11 -11.20 4.00 13.87
N ILE A 12 -11.91 4.44 12.82
CA ILE A 12 -12.15 5.88 12.57
C ILE A 12 -13.52 6.36 13.09
N HIS A 13 -14.37 5.47 13.60
CA HIS A 13 -15.68 5.88 14.10
C HIS A 13 -15.76 6.19 15.60
N ASN A 14 -14.72 5.97 16.42
CA ASN A 14 -14.73 6.36 17.84
C ASN A 14 -13.35 6.23 18.53
N ILE A 15 -12.38 7.15 18.32
CA ILE A 15 -11.26 7.32 19.28
C ILE A 15 -10.91 8.80 19.45
N THR A 16 -11.13 9.28 20.68
CA THR A 16 -10.64 10.54 21.26
C THR A 16 -9.12 10.45 21.57
N PRO A 17 -8.41 11.58 21.61
CA PRO A 17 -6.96 11.64 21.32
C PRO A 17 -6.03 11.29 22.50
N ASN A 18 -6.27 10.20 23.23
CA ASN A 18 -5.35 9.77 24.29
C ASN A 18 -5.42 8.25 24.55
N SER A 19 -4.63 7.46 23.85
CA SER A 19 -3.90 6.30 24.40
C SER A 19 -3.19 5.54 23.28
N VAL A 20 -1.86 5.53 23.32
CA VAL A 20 -1.03 4.61 22.52
C VAL A 20 -0.41 3.64 23.52
N SER A 21 -0.58 2.34 23.30
CA SER A 21 0.22 1.31 23.96
C SER A 21 0.80 0.39 22.91
N SER A 22 2.13 0.29 22.97
CA SER A 22 3.02 -0.41 22.06
C SER A 22 2.84 -1.93 22.16
N ILE A 23 2.88 -2.62 21.03
CA ILE A 23 3.02 -4.08 20.97
C ILE A 23 4.44 -4.40 20.51
N GLN A 24 5.18 -5.15 21.34
CA GLN A 24 6.51 -5.68 21.05
C GLN A 24 6.40 -7.02 20.33
N ILE A 25 7.20 -7.23 19.27
CA ILE A 25 7.37 -8.52 18.60
C ILE A 25 8.76 -9.07 18.95
N TYR A 26 8.78 -10.26 19.56
CA TYR A 26 10.00 -11.02 19.85
C TYR A 26 10.48 -11.79 18.61
N SER A 27 11.79 -11.84 18.39
CA SER A 27 12.47 -12.67 17.38
C SER A 27 13.41 -13.69 18.04
N SER A 28 13.69 -14.76 17.28
CA SER A 28 14.72 -15.81 17.44
C SER A 28 14.26 -17.06 18.21
N ASN A 29 14.62 -18.31 17.87
CA ASN A 29 15.91 -18.77 17.34
C ASN A 29 15.83 -20.16 16.66
N SER A 30 16.80 -20.39 15.76
CA SER A 30 17.19 -21.62 15.08
C SER A 30 17.73 -22.73 16.00
N SER A 31 17.64 -24.01 15.58
CA SER A 31 18.64 -25.05 15.87
C SER A 31 18.54 -26.26 14.93
N SER A 32 19.72 -26.71 14.48
CA SER A 32 20.01 -27.76 13.50
C SER A 32 19.79 -29.20 14.02
N ASN A 33 19.65 -30.17 13.10
CA ASN A 33 20.33 -31.46 13.24
C ASN A 33 20.55 -32.19 11.91
N ARG A 34 21.78 -32.67 11.70
CA ARG A 34 22.23 -33.57 10.63
C ARG A 34 22.05 -35.03 11.07
N SER A 35 21.83 -35.94 10.12
CA SER A 35 22.28 -37.34 10.19
C SER A 35 22.42 -37.91 8.77
N ALA A 36 23.45 -38.76 8.60
CA ALA A 36 23.98 -39.29 7.35
C ALA A 36 23.60 -40.78 7.12
N ILE A 37 24.20 -41.40 6.09
CA ILE A 37 24.26 -42.84 5.67
C ILE A 37 23.31 -43.15 4.49
N ASP A 38 23.63 -43.85 3.40
CA ASP A 38 24.80 -44.22 2.57
C ASP A 38 24.19 -44.80 1.25
N PRO A 39 24.97 -45.01 0.15
CA PRO A 39 24.46 -45.28 -1.19
C PRO A 39 24.28 -46.77 -1.46
N ASP A 40 23.36 -47.14 -2.37
CA ASP A 40 23.61 -48.03 -3.52
C ASP A 40 22.33 -48.27 -4.36
N GLN A 41 22.54 -48.58 -5.65
CA GLN A 41 21.64 -49.20 -6.64
C GLN A 41 20.76 -48.32 -7.56
N ALA A 42 21.42 -47.94 -8.65
CA ALA A 42 21.08 -48.16 -10.06
C ALA A 42 19.65 -48.55 -10.50
N ASP A 43 19.29 -47.94 -11.65
CA ASP A 43 18.37 -48.38 -12.70
C ASP A 43 16.86 -48.37 -12.44
N LYS A 44 16.24 -47.19 -12.62
CA LYS A 44 15.06 -47.02 -13.49
C LYS A 44 15.06 -45.65 -14.18
N GLN A 45 15.67 -45.59 -15.36
CA GLN A 45 15.33 -44.59 -16.37
C GLN A 45 13.92 -44.87 -16.90
N SER A 46 12.94 -44.08 -16.48
CA SER A 46 11.65 -43.89 -17.15
C SER A 46 10.83 -42.94 -16.26
N GLU A 47 10.41 -41.79 -16.80
CA GLU A 47 9.47 -40.79 -16.22
C GLU A 47 10.02 -39.48 -15.62
N ALA A 48 11.33 -39.21 -15.65
CA ALA A 48 11.85 -37.88 -15.30
C ALA A 48 11.90 -36.94 -16.53
N SER A 49 10.74 -36.56 -17.09
CA SER A 49 10.68 -35.50 -18.12
C SER A 49 9.36 -34.72 -18.16
N ARG A 50 8.58 -34.71 -17.07
CA ARG A 50 7.31 -33.96 -17.01
C ARG A 50 7.15 -32.96 -15.86
N GLU A 51 8.18 -32.66 -15.09
CA GLU A 51 8.06 -31.76 -13.91
C GLU A 51 9.00 -30.55 -13.85
N ILE A 52 9.81 -30.27 -14.88
CA ILE A 52 10.81 -29.17 -14.79
C ILE A 52 10.27 -27.83 -15.34
N THR A 53 9.16 -27.83 -16.07
CA THR A 53 8.61 -26.59 -16.66
C THR A 53 7.70 -25.79 -15.73
N GLY A 54 7.15 -26.39 -14.67
CA GLY A 54 6.27 -25.69 -13.72
C GLY A 54 7.04 -24.74 -12.80
N ASP A 55 8.21 -25.17 -12.35
CA ASP A 55 9.01 -24.46 -11.35
C ASP A 55 9.62 -23.17 -11.93
N SER A 56 10.12 -23.22 -13.17
CA SER A 56 10.69 -22.04 -13.84
C SER A 56 9.66 -20.95 -14.12
N SER A 57 8.39 -21.31 -14.38
CA SER A 57 7.34 -20.32 -14.63
C SER A 57 6.88 -19.64 -13.34
N LEU A 58 6.80 -20.37 -12.22
CA LEU A 58 6.44 -19.79 -10.93
C LEU A 58 7.56 -18.91 -10.38
N LEU A 59 8.82 -19.34 -10.48
CA LEU A 59 9.98 -18.53 -10.10
C LEU A 59 10.05 -17.20 -10.89
N SER A 60 9.70 -17.23 -12.18
CA SER A 60 9.61 -16.00 -12.99
C SER A 60 8.50 -15.06 -12.51
N LYS A 61 7.33 -15.59 -12.14
CA LYS A 61 6.19 -14.80 -11.66
C LYS A 61 6.48 -14.16 -10.31
N VAL A 62 7.00 -14.94 -9.36
CA VAL A 62 7.43 -14.44 -8.03
C VAL A 62 8.46 -13.33 -8.21
N SER A 63 9.47 -13.53 -9.07
CA SER A 63 10.50 -12.52 -9.33
C SER A 63 9.92 -11.23 -9.93
N GLU A 64 8.89 -11.32 -10.77
CA GLU A 64 8.24 -10.14 -11.35
C GLU A 64 7.37 -9.40 -10.31
N THR A 65 6.57 -10.13 -9.54
CA THR A 65 5.75 -9.56 -8.46
C THR A 65 6.63 -8.88 -7.40
N GLU A 66 7.71 -9.53 -6.97
CA GLU A 66 8.68 -8.97 -6.03
C GLU A 66 9.32 -7.69 -6.57
N ARG A 67 9.68 -7.67 -7.86
CA ARG A 67 10.21 -6.46 -8.51
C ARG A 67 9.19 -5.32 -8.50
N LYS A 68 7.92 -5.58 -8.82
CA LYS A 68 6.86 -4.56 -8.84
C LYS A 68 6.61 -4.01 -7.43
N ILE A 69 6.56 -4.87 -6.42
CA ILE A 69 6.44 -4.49 -5.01
C ILE A 69 7.61 -3.59 -4.59
N LYS A 70 8.86 -3.98 -4.89
CA LYS A 70 10.03 -3.16 -4.57
C LYS A 70 9.96 -1.78 -5.23
N LEU A 71 9.48 -1.69 -6.48
CA LEU A 71 9.28 -0.41 -7.16
C LEU A 71 8.21 0.48 -6.53
N VAL A 72 7.22 -0.11 -5.83
CA VAL A 72 6.26 0.65 -5.05
C VAL A 72 6.92 1.16 -3.77
N GLN A 73 7.56 0.26 -3.03
CA GLN A 73 8.23 0.58 -1.77
C GLN A 73 9.31 1.66 -1.93
N GLU A 74 10.25 1.45 -2.85
CA GLU A 74 11.41 2.33 -3.02
C GLU A 74 11.06 3.71 -3.59
N LEU A 75 10.00 3.81 -4.41
CA LEU A 75 9.66 5.06 -5.11
C LEU A 75 8.50 5.81 -4.45
N HIS A 76 7.52 5.09 -3.89
CA HIS A 76 6.33 5.70 -3.33
C HIS A 76 6.35 5.68 -1.80
N HIS A 77 6.61 4.54 -1.16
CA HIS A 77 6.62 4.49 0.31
C HIS A 77 7.78 5.29 0.90
N SER A 78 8.99 5.16 0.32
CA SER A 78 10.13 5.98 0.74
C SER A 78 9.90 7.48 0.48
N TYR A 79 9.18 7.84 -0.58
CA TYR A 79 8.79 9.24 -0.81
C TYR A 79 7.84 9.73 0.29
N LEU A 80 6.82 8.94 0.64
CA LEU A 80 5.87 9.26 1.69
C LEU A 80 6.57 9.40 3.05
N GLU A 81 7.49 8.50 3.37
CA GLU A 81 8.30 8.54 4.60
C GLU A 81 9.10 9.85 4.72
N ALA A 82 9.66 10.33 3.62
CA ALA A 82 10.42 11.59 3.59
C ALA A 82 9.51 12.83 3.58
N ASN A 83 8.39 12.79 2.85
CA ASN A 83 7.57 13.97 2.56
C ASN A 83 6.51 14.26 3.64
N ILE A 84 5.91 13.23 4.25
CA ILE A 84 4.88 13.39 5.30
C ILE A 84 5.37 14.23 6.49
N PRO A 85 6.58 14.02 7.04
CA PRO A 85 7.11 14.85 8.12
C PRO A 85 7.18 16.33 7.72
N VAL A 86 7.64 16.62 6.50
CA VAL A 86 7.77 18.00 6.00
C VAL A 86 6.40 18.68 5.90
N LEU A 87 5.40 18.00 5.34
CA LEU A 87 4.03 18.51 5.27
C LEU A 87 3.47 18.85 6.66
N LYS A 88 3.67 17.97 7.64
CA LYS A 88 3.23 18.19 9.03
C LYS A 88 3.93 19.38 9.67
N ASP A 89 5.23 19.53 9.47
CA ASP A 89 6.00 20.62 10.05
C ASP A 89 5.62 21.97 9.43
N LEU A 90 5.40 22.03 8.11
CA LEU A 90 4.91 23.22 7.42
C LEU A 90 3.53 23.65 7.93
N VAL A 91 2.58 22.71 8.04
CA VAL A 91 1.26 23.00 8.60
C VAL A 91 1.37 23.53 10.03
N LYS A 92 2.15 22.85 10.88
CA LYS A 92 2.38 23.25 12.27
C LYS A 92 3.00 24.65 12.39
N SER A 93 3.94 25.00 11.50
CA SER A 93 4.57 26.33 11.45
C SER A 93 3.57 27.41 11.03
N LEU A 94 2.78 27.15 9.98
CA LEU A 94 1.89 28.13 9.35
C LEU A 94 0.62 28.40 10.17
N ARG A 95 0.08 27.39 10.86
CA ARG A 95 -1.16 27.45 11.63
C ARG A 95 -1.26 28.60 12.64
N PRO A 96 -0.28 28.86 13.53
CA PRO A 96 -0.35 30.03 14.42
C PRO A 96 -0.26 31.37 13.69
N GLN A 97 0.26 31.39 12.46
CA GLN A 97 0.52 32.62 11.71
C GLN A 97 -0.60 33.00 10.73
N ILE A 98 -1.45 32.04 10.33
CA ILE A 98 -2.54 32.25 9.37
C ILE A 98 -3.87 31.98 10.08
N LYS A 99 -4.54 33.06 10.50
CA LYS A 99 -5.87 33.00 11.12
C LYS A 99 -6.98 33.11 10.07
N ASP A 100 -6.92 32.24 9.06
CA ASP A 100 -7.92 32.15 7.98
C ASP A 100 -8.60 30.78 8.07
N LYS A 101 -9.93 30.77 8.01
CA LYS A 101 -10.73 29.53 8.12
C LYS A 101 -10.41 28.55 6.99
N SER A 102 -10.18 29.05 5.77
CA SER A 102 -9.80 28.22 4.62
C SER A 102 -8.41 27.60 4.80
N PHE A 103 -7.49 28.28 5.50
CA PHE A 103 -6.21 27.66 5.86
C PHE A 103 -6.40 26.55 6.88
N GLU A 104 -7.27 26.75 7.88
CA GLU A 104 -7.53 25.72 8.88
C GLU A 104 -8.15 24.45 8.26
N GLU A 105 -9.09 24.62 7.33
CA GLU A 105 -9.66 23.51 6.56
C GLU A 105 -8.60 22.80 5.69
N LEU A 106 -7.66 23.54 5.09
CA LEU A 106 -6.53 22.98 4.35
C LEU A 106 -5.62 22.17 5.30
N ALA A 107 -5.24 22.74 6.43
CA ALA A 107 -4.38 22.13 7.44
C ALA A 107 -4.95 20.81 7.96
N ASP A 108 -6.23 20.79 8.34
CA ASP A 108 -6.93 19.58 8.77
C ASP A 108 -6.90 18.48 7.68
N THR A 109 -7.10 18.88 6.43
CA THR A 109 -7.07 17.95 5.29
C THR A 109 -5.66 17.38 5.09
N VAL A 110 -4.60 18.19 5.21
CA VAL A 110 -3.20 17.73 5.10
C VAL A 110 -2.88 16.74 6.21
N GLU A 111 -3.25 17.05 7.45
CA GLU A 111 -2.99 16.17 8.61
C GLU A 111 -3.69 14.82 8.47
N MET A 112 -4.96 14.84 8.07
CA MET A 112 -5.73 13.61 7.82
C MET A 112 -5.11 12.81 6.67
N LEU A 113 -4.70 13.46 5.59
CA LEU A 113 -4.10 12.79 4.43
C LEU A 113 -2.79 12.09 4.82
N CYS A 114 -1.92 12.81 5.52
CA CYS A 114 -0.65 12.29 6.01
C CYS A 114 -0.82 11.05 6.89
N HIS A 115 -1.85 11.04 7.75
CA HIS A 115 -2.14 9.88 8.59
C HIS A 115 -2.56 8.67 7.76
N ARG A 116 -3.50 8.86 6.83
CA ARG A 116 -4.03 7.78 5.98
C ARG A 116 -2.96 7.19 5.07
N LEU A 117 -2.21 8.03 4.35
CA LEU A 117 -1.13 7.58 3.47
C LEU A 117 -0.06 6.78 4.20
N GLY A 118 0.36 7.25 5.38
CA GLY A 118 1.33 6.51 6.18
C GLY A 118 0.76 5.19 6.72
N SER A 119 -0.54 5.10 6.99
CA SER A 119 -1.18 3.84 7.41
C SER A 119 -1.31 2.85 6.25
N HIS A 120 -1.74 3.34 5.09
CA HIS A 120 -1.91 2.57 3.87
C HIS A 120 -0.60 1.93 3.41
N ALA A 121 0.50 2.71 3.31
CA ALA A 121 1.82 2.18 2.95
C ALA A 121 2.31 1.09 3.92
N ARG A 122 2.08 1.26 5.23
CA ARG A 122 2.44 0.22 6.21
C ARG A 122 1.59 -1.04 6.07
N GLU A 123 0.28 -0.90 5.85
CA GLU A 123 -0.61 -2.05 5.68
C GLU A 123 -0.23 -2.87 4.44
N GLU A 124 0.13 -2.17 3.35
CA GLU A 124 0.68 -2.81 2.16
C GLU A 124 1.95 -3.60 2.46
N ASP A 125 2.95 -2.95 3.08
CA ASP A 125 4.25 -3.55 3.38
C ASP A 125 4.16 -4.72 4.36
N ASP A 126 3.34 -4.59 5.41
CA ASP A 126 3.27 -5.56 6.51
C ASP A 126 2.34 -6.73 6.21
N SER A 127 1.32 -6.55 5.35
CA SER A 127 0.23 -7.53 5.19
C SER A 127 -0.12 -7.85 3.73
N ILE A 128 -0.34 -6.84 2.89
CA ILE A 128 -0.85 -7.06 1.53
C ILE A 128 0.24 -7.66 0.64
N PHE A 129 1.40 -7.02 0.53
CA PHE A 129 2.52 -7.46 -0.31
C PHE A 129 3.04 -8.85 0.06
N PRO A 130 3.22 -9.21 1.34
CA PRO A 130 3.52 -10.59 1.71
C PRO A 130 2.50 -11.60 1.17
N MET A 131 1.20 -11.31 1.28
CA MET A 131 0.17 -12.21 0.74
C MET A 131 0.22 -12.31 -0.78
N LEU A 132 0.48 -11.20 -1.49
CA LEU A 132 0.63 -11.21 -2.95
C LEU A 132 1.80 -12.11 -3.38
N LEU A 133 2.92 -12.09 -2.64
CA LEU A 133 4.07 -12.96 -2.90
C LEU A 133 3.76 -14.43 -2.65
N GLU A 134 3.01 -14.76 -1.59
CA GLU A 134 2.59 -16.14 -1.34
C GLU A 134 1.69 -16.66 -2.47
N VAL A 135 0.75 -15.83 -2.95
CA VAL A 135 -0.10 -16.17 -4.10
C VAL A 135 0.73 -16.34 -5.38
N ALA A 136 1.68 -15.44 -5.64
CA ALA A 136 2.61 -15.56 -6.76
C ALA A 136 3.43 -16.85 -6.69
N ASN A 137 3.77 -17.29 -5.48
CA ASN A 137 4.46 -18.56 -5.20
C ASN A 137 3.52 -19.78 -5.22
N GLY A 138 2.26 -19.62 -5.65
CA GLY A 138 1.32 -20.70 -5.89
C GLY A 138 0.33 -20.98 -4.77
N ARG A 139 0.25 -20.15 -3.72
CA ARG A 139 -0.79 -20.25 -2.69
C ARG A 139 -2.18 -20.01 -3.30
N LYS A 140 -3.12 -20.93 -3.09
CA LYS A 140 -4.47 -20.91 -3.72
C LYS A 140 -5.62 -21.32 -2.78
N ASP A 141 -5.37 -21.41 -1.48
CA ASP A 141 -6.41 -21.74 -0.50
C ASP A 141 -7.47 -20.63 -0.36
N ASP A 142 -8.62 -20.99 0.21
CA ASP A 142 -9.75 -20.08 0.39
C ASP A 142 -9.41 -18.88 1.28
N THR A 143 -8.42 -19.01 2.19
CA THR A 143 -7.97 -17.85 2.98
C THR A 143 -7.29 -16.81 2.10
N ALA A 144 -6.39 -17.23 1.20
CA ALA A 144 -5.76 -16.32 0.24
C ALA A 144 -6.80 -15.69 -0.71
N LYS A 145 -7.77 -16.47 -1.20
CA LYS A 145 -8.84 -15.94 -2.07
C LYS A 145 -9.69 -14.89 -1.37
N ASN A 146 -10.24 -15.22 -0.20
CA ASN A 146 -11.09 -14.31 0.57
C ASN A 146 -10.32 -13.05 0.95
N PHE A 147 -9.06 -13.18 1.36
CA PHE A 147 -8.22 -12.03 1.68
C PHE A 147 -8.03 -11.11 0.47
N ILE A 148 -7.69 -11.66 -0.70
CA ILE A 148 -7.46 -10.86 -1.92
C ILE A 148 -8.75 -10.21 -2.41
N GLU A 149 -9.89 -10.90 -2.37
CA GLU A 149 -11.18 -10.29 -2.72
C GLU A 149 -11.56 -9.13 -1.80
N ASP A 150 -11.44 -9.32 -0.48
CA ASP A 150 -11.78 -8.31 0.51
C ASP A 150 -10.82 -7.11 0.44
N ILE A 151 -9.52 -7.36 0.30
CA ILE A 151 -8.52 -6.30 0.33
C ILE A 151 -8.56 -5.44 -0.92
N VAL A 152 -8.76 -6.01 -2.12
CA VAL A 152 -8.78 -5.23 -3.37
C VAL A 152 -9.89 -4.19 -3.36
N GLU A 153 -11.09 -4.55 -2.87
CA GLU A 153 -12.19 -3.58 -2.77
C GLU A 153 -11.96 -2.58 -1.64
N ALA A 154 -11.45 -3.01 -0.48
CA ALA A 154 -11.06 -2.08 0.59
C ALA A 154 -10.01 -1.07 0.10
N HIS A 155 -9.03 -1.53 -0.68
CA HIS A 155 -7.98 -0.71 -1.24
C HIS A 155 -8.52 0.28 -2.26
N ARG A 156 -9.45 -0.16 -3.11
CA ARG A 156 -10.13 0.74 -4.05
C ARG A 156 -10.85 1.89 -3.33
N ILE A 157 -11.54 1.59 -2.23
CA ILE A 157 -12.26 2.60 -1.44
C ILE A 157 -11.28 3.56 -0.75
N GLU A 158 -10.16 3.04 -0.23
CA GLU A 158 -9.11 3.85 0.40
C GLU A 158 -8.49 4.82 -0.62
N ASN A 159 -8.11 4.30 -1.80
CA ASN A 159 -7.54 5.06 -2.90
C ASN A 159 -8.50 6.16 -3.39
N GLU A 160 -9.79 5.85 -3.52
CA GLU A 160 -10.82 6.83 -3.85
C GLU A 160 -10.92 7.94 -2.78
N THR A 161 -10.77 7.59 -1.51
CA THR A 161 -10.81 8.56 -0.40
C THR A 161 -9.59 9.48 -0.41
N ILE A 162 -8.39 8.91 -0.57
CA ILE A 162 -7.13 9.66 -0.73
C ILE A 162 -7.23 10.65 -1.89
N TRP A 163 -7.80 10.22 -3.02
CA TRP A 163 -8.02 11.08 -4.19
C TRP A 163 -8.90 12.28 -3.92
N ARG A 164 -10.05 12.05 -3.25
CA ARG A 164 -10.96 13.15 -2.90
C ARG A 164 -10.27 14.16 -2.00
N MET A 165 -9.45 13.70 -1.06
CA MET A 165 -8.68 14.56 -0.17
C MET A 165 -7.60 15.34 -0.93
N LEU A 166 -6.85 14.71 -1.83
CA LEU A 166 -5.89 15.39 -2.71
C LEU A 166 -6.57 16.48 -3.55
N ALA A 167 -7.74 16.20 -4.14
CA ALA A 167 -8.49 17.19 -4.89
C ALA A 167 -8.92 18.38 -4.02
N GLN A 168 -9.35 18.12 -2.78
CA GLN A 168 -9.66 19.16 -1.79
C GLN A 168 -8.42 20.01 -1.46
N LEU A 169 -7.25 19.39 -1.28
CA LEU A 169 -5.99 20.10 -1.04
C LEU A 169 -5.59 20.99 -2.22
N CYS A 170 -5.66 20.48 -3.45
CA CYS A 170 -5.35 21.26 -4.65
C CYS A 170 -6.30 22.47 -4.80
N LYS A 171 -7.59 22.29 -4.49
CA LYS A 171 -8.56 23.40 -4.51
C LYS A 171 -8.30 24.42 -3.40
N GLY A 172 -8.08 23.96 -2.17
CA GLY A 172 -7.81 24.83 -1.02
C GLY A 172 -6.53 25.64 -1.19
N SER A 173 -5.45 25.00 -1.66
CA SER A 173 -4.18 25.65 -1.93
C SER A 173 -4.28 26.73 -3.01
N ALA A 174 -4.99 26.48 -4.11
CA ALA A 174 -5.20 27.48 -5.16
C ALA A 174 -5.94 28.72 -4.62
N LEU A 175 -6.99 28.54 -3.81
CA LEU A 175 -7.76 29.64 -3.21
C LEU A 175 -6.92 30.50 -2.24
N LEU A 176 -5.95 29.89 -1.56
CA LEU A 176 -5.10 30.58 -0.58
C LEU A 176 -3.87 31.22 -1.21
N LYS A 177 -3.36 30.71 -2.34
CA LYS A 177 -2.17 31.24 -3.04
C LYS A 177 -2.34 32.69 -3.48
N GLU A 178 -3.56 33.09 -3.85
CA GLU A 178 -3.84 34.47 -4.25
C GLU A 178 -3.90 35.44 -3.06
N LYS A 179 -4.25 34.92 -1.87
CA LYS A 179 -4.42 35.72 -0.65
C LYS A 179 -3.11 35.94 0.12
N HIS A 180 -2.16 35.01 0.00
CA HIS A 180 -0.97 34.97 0.82
C HIS A 180 0.29 34.75 -0.01
N LYS A 181 1.34 35.53 0.26
CA LYS A 181 2.65 35.45 -0.41
C LYS A 181 3.78 34.96 0.52
N LYS A 182 3.48 34.04 1.44
CA LYS A 182 4.46 33.48 2.36
C LYS A 182 5.24 32.35 1.70
N GLN A 183 6.55 32.33 1.90
CA GLN A 183 7.44 31.29 1.36
C GLN A 183 7.09 29.89 1.87
N GLU A 184 6.94 29.69 3.19
CA GLU A 184 6.55 28.39 3.78
C GLU A 184 5.22 27.85 3.21
N LEU A 185 4.30 28.76 2.85
CA LEU A 185 3.02 28.38 2.25
C LEU A 185 3.19 27.97 0.78
N GLU A 186 4.11 28.60 0.06
CA GLU A 186 4.49 28.18 -1.29
C GLU A 186 5.19 26.81 -1.27
N GLU A 187 6.07 26.57 -0.29
CA GLU A 187 6.68 25.26 -0.06
C GLU A 187 5.61 24.19 0.21
N LEU A 188 4.63 24.48 1.08
CA LEU A 188 3.50 23.57 1.33
C LEU A 188 2.76 23.22 0.04
N TYR A 189 2.55 24.18 -0.86
CA TYR A 189 1.89 23.93 -2.14
C TYR A 189 2.71 23.04 -3.07
N LEU A 190 4.03 23.22 -3.11
CA LEU A 190 4.92 22.37 -3.90
C LEU A 190 4.89 20.93 -3.38
N HIS A 191 4.98 20.73 -2.06
CA HIS A 191 4.90 19.39 -1.48
C HIS A 191 3.54 18.71 -1.74
N ILE A 192 2.43 19.45 -1.71
CA ILE A 192 1.10 18.92 -2.07
C ILE A 192 1.05 18.52 -3.56
N ALA A 193 1.64 19.32 -4.45
CA ALA A 193 1.71 19.01 -5.88
C ALA A 193 2.56 17.75 -6.14
N ASP A 194 3.73 17.65 -5.52
CA ASP A 194 4.61 16.48 -5.64
C ASP A 194 3.93 15.23 -5.06
N LEU A 195 3.20 15.37 -3.94
CA LEU A 195 2.45 14.27 -3.35
C LEU A 195 1.37 13.74 -4.30
N LYS A 196 0.67 14.63 -5.00
CA LYS A 196 -0.31 14.24 -6.01
C LYS A 196 0.36 13.40 -7.11
N GLU A 197 1.46 13.87 -7.68
CA GLU A 197 2.17 13.15 -8.76
C GLU A 197 2.74 11.81 -8.29
N ASN A 198 3.24 11.75 -7.04
CA ASN A 198 3.66 10.49 -6.44
C ASN A 198 2.50 9.50 -6.32
N MET A 199 1.33 9.95 -5.86
CA MET A 199 0.15 9.10 -5.75
C MET A 199 -0.39 8.62 -7.10
N ILE A 200 -0.23 9.41 -8.16
CA ILE A 200 -0.53 8.94 -9.52
C ILE A 200 0.30 7.71 -9.86
N GLY A 201 1.63 7.85 -9.77
CA GLY A 201 2.55 6.78 -10.10
C GLY A 201 2.41 5.56 -9.17
N HIS A 202 2.03 5.78 -7.91
CA HIS A 202 1.79 4.68 -6.97
C HIS A 202 0.65 3.79 -7.47
N LEU A 203 -0.51 4.40 -7.73
CA LEU A 203 -1.72 3.68 -8.11
C LEU A 203 -1.60 2.98 -9.46
N GLU A 204 -0.87 3.58 -10.41
CA GLU A 204 -0.59 2.93 -11.69
C GLU A 204 0.13 1.59 -11.50
N LYS A 205 1.13 1.55 -10.59
CA LYS A 205 1.86 0.31 -10.29
C LYS A 205 1.03 -0.71 -9.53
N GLU A 206 0.16 -0.27 -8.62
CA GLU A 206 -0.74 -1.16 -7.91
C GLU A 206 -1.74 -1.86 -8.84
N VAL A 207 -2.29 -1.10 -9.79
CA VAL A 207 -3.21 -1.63 -10.81
C VAL A 207 -2.54 -2.71 -11.67
N ASP A 208 -1.23 -2.66 -11.84
CA ASP A 208 -0.44 -3.66 -12.58
C ASP A 208 -0.11 -4.91 -11.75
N LEU A 209 -0.24 -4.87 -10.42
CA LEU A 209 0.04 -6.00 -9.52
C LEU A 209 -1.10 -7.02 -9.47
N TYR A 210 -2.34 -6.55 -9.37
CA TYR A 210 -3.49 -7.41 -9.07
C TYR A 210 -3.98 -8.34 -10.20
N PRO A 211 -3.98 -7.98 -11.50
CA PRO A 211 -4.68 -8.77 -12.53
C PRO A 211 -4.20 -10.21 -12.65
N GLU A 212 -2.88 -10.42 -12.63
CA GLU A 212 -2.29 -11.75 -12.76
C GLU A 212 -2.56 -12.62 -11.53
N LEU A 213 -2.52 -12.01 -10.34
CA LEU A 213 -2.75 -12.71 -9.07
C LEU A 213 -4.22 -13.12 -8.92
N LEU A 214 -5.16 -12.24 -9.30
CA LEU A 214 -6.59 -12.58 -9.36
C LEU A 214 -6.82 -13.76 -10.31
N GLN A 215 -6.18 -13.76 -11.49
CA GLN A 215 -6.30 -14.87 -12.44
C GLN A 215 -5.76 -16.18 -11.86
N MET A 216 -4.63 -16.15 -11.14
CA MET A 216 -4.07 -17.35 -10.48
C MET A 216 -4.99 -17.96 -9.43
N LEU A 217 -5.80 -17.13 -8.77
CA LEU A 217 -6.80 -17.51 -7.78
C LEU A 217 -8.15 -17.91 -8.39
N GLY A 218 -8.34 -17.70 -9.70
CA GLY A 218 -9.60 -17.95 -10.39
C GLY A 218 -10.66 -16.89 -10.08
N LEU A 219 -10.25 -15.68 -9.70
CA LEU A 219 -11.11 -14.55 -9.36
C LEU A 219 -11.35 -13.67 -10.59
N GLU A 220 -12.52 -13.01 -10.63
CA GLU A 220 -12.82 -12.07 -11.71
C GLU A 220 -11.96 -10.80 -11.61
N VAL A 221 -11.46 -10.33 -12.76
CA VAL A 221 -10.60 -9.14 -12.88
C VAL A 221 -11.41 -7.82 -12.91
N ILE A 222 -12.74 -7.92 -12.97
CA ILE A 222 -13.68 -6.78 -13.11
C ILE A 222 -13.54 -5.72 -11.99
N PRO A 223 -13.17 -6.03 -10.74
CA PRO A 223 -12.95 -5.00 -9.70
C PRO A 223 -11.83 -3.99 -10.03
N LEU A 224 -10.83 -4.36 -10.85
CA LEU A 224 -9.65 -3.53 -11.12
C LEU A 224 -9.89 -2.41 -12.14
N ALA A 225 -10.86 -2.56 -13.04
CA ALA A 225 -11.25 -1.50 -13.96
C ALA A 225 -11.76 -0.25 -13.22
N ARG A 226 -12.22 -0.41 -11.97
CA ARG A 226 -12.71 0.67 -11.11
C ARG A 226 -11.63 1.36 -10.28
N LEU A 227 -10.43 0.78 -10.16
CA LEU A 227 -9.26 1.46 -9.59
C LEU A 227 -8.74 2.58 -10.50
N ARG A 228 -9.07 2.55 -11.80
CA ARG A 228 -8.59 3.49 -12.81
C ARG A 228 -9.27 4.88 -12.82
N LEU A 229 -10.09 5.24 -11.83
CA LEU A 229 -10.73 6.57 -11.79
C LEU A 229 -10.21 7.41 -10.61
N PRO A 230 -9.85 8.70 -10.84
CA PRO A 230 -10.35 9.60 -11.89
C PRO A 230 -9.28 10.05 -12.91
N PHE A 231 -8.65 9.14 -13.65
CA PHE A 231 -7.68 9.48 -14.71
C PHE A 231 -8.31 9.87 -16.06
N GLN A 232 -9.62 10.16 -16.09
CA GLN A 232 -10.34 10.57 -17.29
C GLN A 232 -11.20 11.80 -17.01
N GLN A 233 -10.57 12.96 -16.83
CA GLN A 233 -11.18 14.27 -17.07
C GLN A 233 -10.20 15.16 -17.83
#